data_AF-A0A7X3K949-F1
#
_entry.id   AF-A0A7X3K949-F1
#
_cell.length_a   1.000
_cell.length_b   1.000
_cell.length_c   1.000
_cell.angle_alpha   90.00
_cell.angle_beta   90.00
_cell.angle_gamma   90.00
#
_symmetry.space_group_name_H-M   'P 1'
#
loop_
_entity.id
_entity.type
_entity.pdbx_description
1 polymer ?
#
loop_
_entity_poly.entity_id
_entity_poly.type
_entity_poly.pdbx_seq_one_letter_code
_entity_poly.pdbx_strand_id
1 'polypeptide(L)' 'MDRHHLIPKSLKGREQFPIHKICHRKIHATFSERELLRAYHTWEALKSDNDIRAFVDWVVKKPPEFYARTFTSNKKKGRD' A
#
# COMPACT_ATOMS: atom_id res chain seq x y z
N MET A 1 -1.17 9.76 -10.68
CA MET A 1 0.01 9.30 -9.92
C MET A 1 0.03 9.92 -8.53
N ASP A 2 0.73 9.29 -7.60
CA ASP A 2 1.00 9.73 -6.23
C ASP A 2 2.41 9.29 -5.82
N ARG A 3 2.92 9.78 -4.69
CA ARG A 3 4.24 9.40 -4.15
C ARG A 3 4.09 8.65 -2.85
N HIS A 4 4.60 7.42 -2.80
CA HIS A 4 4.56 6.57 -1.60
C HIS A 4 5.93 6.43 -0.97
N HIS A 5 5.98 6.47 0.37
CA HIS A 5 7.17 6.16 1.13
C HIS A 5 7.03 4.76 1.73
N LEU A 6 7.97 3.85 1.39
CA LEU A 6 8.00 2.51 1.97
C LEU A 6 8.30 2.55 3.48
N ILE A 7 9.15 3.48 3.90
CA ILE A 7 9.32 3.88 5.29
C ILE A 7 8.45 5.13 5.51
N PRO A 8 7.47 5.14 6.43
CA PRO A 8 6.59 6.29 6.61
C PRO A 8 7.36 7.59 6.87
N LYS A 9 6.87 8.70 6.29
CA LYS A 9 7.46 10.02 6.48
C LYS A 9 7.47 10.44 7.96
N SER A 10 6.41 10.09 8.71
CA SER A 10 6.29 10.30 10.16
C SER A 10 7.40 9.58 10.96
N LEU A 11 8.00 8.53 10.37
CA LEU A 11 9.05 7.71 10.95
C LEU A 11 10.41 7.91 10.24
N LYS A 12 10.63 9.14 9.73
CA LYS A 12 11.87 9.61 9.09
C LYS A 12 12.21 8.98 7.73
N GLY A 13 11.25 8.36 7.04
CA GLY A 13 11.44 7.94 5.65
C GLY A 13 11.65 9.13 4.70
N ARG A 14 12.63 9.01 3.79
CA ARG A 14 12.98 10.05 2.80
C ARG A 14 12.75 9.62 1.36
N GLU A 15 12.91 8.33 1.10
CA GLU A 15 12.69 7.76 -0.23
C GLU A 15 11.20 7.73 -0.55
N GLN A 16 10.88 8.13 -1.77
CA GLN A 16 9.53 8.18 -2.27
C GLN A 16 9.48 7.63 -3.70
N PHE A 17 8.46 6.84 -3.97
CA PHE A 17 8.31 6.13 -5.23
C PHE A 17 7.01 6.55 -5.91
N PRO A 18 7.05 6.86 -7.22
CA PRO A 18 5.84 7.17 -7.97
C PRO A 18 4.99 5.90 -8.13
N ILE A 19 3.74 5.94 -7.68
CA ILE A 19 2.78 4.85 -7.86
C ILE A 19 1.39 5.39 -8.25
N HIS A 20 0.50 4.51 -8.69
CA HIS A 20 -0.89 4.89 -8.93
C HIS A 20 -1.60 5.25 -7.61
N LYS A 21 -2.55 6.20 -7.67
CA LYS A 21 -3.36 6.61 -6.50
C LYS A 21 -4.11 5.43 -5.88
N ILE A 22 -4.60 4.50 -6.70
CA ILE A 22 -5.30 3.31 -6.22
C ILE A 22 -4.36 2.35 -5.47
N CYS A 23 -3.13 2.16 -5.95
CA CYS A 23 -2.12 1.36 -5.26
C CYS A 23 -1.74 2.00 -3.92
N HIS A 24 -1.55 3.32 -3.91
CA HIS A 24 -1.26 4.08 -2.69
C HIS A 24 -2.36 3.89 -1.63
N ARG A 25 -3.62 4.09 -2.04
CA ARG A 25 -4.78 3.88 -1.15
C ARG A 25 -4.88 2.45 -0.65
N LYS A 26 -4.62 1.43 -1.48
CA LYS A 26 -4.66 0.03 -1.05
C LYS A 26 -3.63 -0.27 0.04
N ILE A 27 -2.39 0.21 -0.11
CA ILE A 27 -1.34 0.01 0.89
C ILE A 27 -1.78 0.61 2.24
N HIS A 28 -2.21 1.87 2.25
CA HIS A 28 -2.66 2.54 3.48
C HIS A 28 -4.00 2.05 4.02
N ALA A 29 -4.84 1.41 3.20
CA ALA A 29 -6.04 0.70 3.64
C ALA A 29 -5.71 -0.64 4.29
N THR A 30 -4.56 -1.26 3.97
CA THR A 30 -4.18 -2.59 4.44
C THR A 30 -3.29 -2.53 5.68
N PHE A 31 -2.37 -1.57 5.75
CA PHE A 31 -1.38 -1.47 6.84
C PHE A 31 -1.42 -0.13 7.58
N SER A 32 -1.13 -0.16 8.88
CA SER A 32 -0.73 1.01 9.66
C SER A 32 0.69 1.46 9.30
N GLU A 33 1.07 2.69 9.66
CA GLU A 33 2.44 3.18 9.48
C GLU A 33 3.45 2.32 10.25
N ARG A 34 3.07 1.83 11.44
CA ARG A 34 3.93 0.97 12.27
C ARG A 34 4.14 -0.41 11.64
N GLU A 35 3.13 -0.99 11.01
CA GLU A 35 3.27 -2.24 10.26
C GLU A 35 4.14 -2.06 9.01
N LEU A 36 3.95 -0.95 8.28
CA LEU A 36 4.81 -0.58 7.16
C LEU A 36 6.27 -0.54 7.59
N LEU A 37 6.60 0.22 8.64
CA LEU A 37 7.98 0.30 9.13
C LEU A 37 8.52 -1.08 9.56
N ARG A 38 7.77 -1.84 10.36
CA ARG A 38 8.30 -3.06 10.99
C ARG A 38 8.46 -4.24 10.03
N ALA A 39 7.52 -4.41 9.11
CA ALA A 39 7.41 -5.66 8.35
C ALA A 39 7.23 -5.46 6.84
N TYR A 40 6.83 -4.27 6.37
CA TYR A 40 6.44 -4.05 4.97
C TYR A 40 7.13 -2.84 4.34
N HIS A 41 8.36 -2.53 4.74
CA HIS A 41 9.14 -1.38 4.24
C HIS A 41 9.96 -1.70 2.98
N THR A 42 9.66 -2.80 2.29
CA THR A 42 10.22 -3.17 0.99
C THR A 42 9.12 -3.61 0.03
N TRP A 43 9.39 -3.52 -1.29
CA TRP A 43 8.43 -3.95 -2.30
C TRP A 43 8.18 -5.45 -2.25
N GLU A 44 9.21 -6.27 -2.02
CA GLU A 44 9.04 -7.72 -1.84
C GLU A 44 8.16 -8.03 -0.63
N ALA A 45 8.39 -7.35 0.50
CA ALA A 45 7.57 -7.56 1.69
C ALA A 45 6.11 -7.21 1.45
N LEU A 46 5.82 -6.06 0.82
CA LEU A 46 4.46 -5.69 0.43
C LEU A 46 3.80 -6.77 -0.44
N LYS A 47 4.51 -7.29 -1.45
CA LYS A 47 4.00 -8.33 -2.36
C LYS A 47 3.84 -9.70 -1.69
N SER A 48 4.47 -9.93 -0.53
CA SER A 48 4.33 -11.18 0.22
C SER A 48 3.00 -11.29 0.97
N ASP A 49 2.31 -10.17 1.25
CA ASP A 49 0.99 -10.19 1.88
C ASP A 49 -0.09 -10.58 0.87
N ASN A 50 -0.97 -11.51 1.27
CA ASN A 50 -2.01 -12.05 0.41
C ASN A 50 -3.02 -11.00 -0.08
N ASP A 51 -3.37 -9.99 0.74
CA ASP A 51 -4.32 -8.94 0.37
C ASP A 51 -3.73 -7.98 -0.66
N ILE A 52 -2.43 -7.70 -0.56
CA ILE A 52 -1.69 -6.91 -1.54
C ILE A 52 -1.49 -7.70 -2.83
N ARG A 53 -1.06 -8.96 -2.75
CA ARG A 53 -0.84 -9.82 -3.91
C ARG A 53 -2.11 -9.97 -4.74
N ALA A 54 -3.23 -10.33 -4.11
CA ALA A 54 -4.51 -10.47 -4.80
C ALA A 54 -4.96 -9.15 -5.46
N PHE A 55 -4.69 -8.01 -4.81
CA PHE A 55 -4.97 -6.70 -5.40
C PHE A 55 -4.07 -6.41 -6.61
N VAL A 56 -2.77 -6.72 -6.55
CA VAL A 56 -1.84 -6.52 -7.67
C VAL A 56 -2.27 -7.36 -8.88
N ASP A 57 -2.58 -8.64 -8.66
CA ASP A 57 -3.04 -9.57 -9.71
C ASP A 57 -4.35 -9.10 -10.38
N TRP A 58 -5.19 -8.37 -9.64
CA TRP A 58 -6.41 -7.77 -10.16
C TRP A 58 -6.17 -6.42 -10.86
N VAL A 59 -5.36 -5.53 -10.27
CA VAL A 59 -5.17 -4.15 -10.76
C VAL A 59 -4.31 -4.11 -12.03
N VAL A 60 -3.40 -5.07 -12.20
CA VAL A 60 -2.56 -5.17 -13.42
C VAL A 60 -3.40 -5.40 -14.68
N LYS A 61 -4.64 -5.90 -14.53
CA LYS A 61 -5.58 -6.14 -15.62
C LYS A 61 -6.44 -4.92 -15.96
N LYS A 62 -6.14 -3.75 -15.39
CA LYS A 62 -6.92 -2.50 -15.55
C LYS A 62 -6.15 -1.47 -16.37
N PRO A 63 -6.84 -0.56 -17.09
CA PRO A 63 -6.16 0.54 -17.77
C PRO A 63 -5.48 1.49 -16.76
N PRO A 64 -4.42 2.21 -17.16
CA PRO A 64 -3.68 3.11 -16.26
C PRO A 64 -4.52 4.20 -15.58
N GLU A 65 -5.62 4.59 -16.21
CA GLU A 65 -6.56 5.63 -15.74
C GLU A 65 -7.66 5.08 -14.82
N PHE A 66 -7.66 3.77 -14.55
CA PHE A 66 -8.72 3.11 -13.78
C PHE A 66 -8.81 3.65 -12.34
N TYR A 67 -10.04 3.96 -11.92
CA TYR A 67 -10.37 4.42 -10.58
C TYR A 67 -11.39 3.49 -9.91
N ALA A 68 -11.13 3.10 -8.67
CA ALA A 68 -12.08 2.38 -7.83
C ALA A 68 -12.00 2.88 -6.39
N ARG A 69 -13.13 2.82 -5.67
CA ARG A 69 -13.15 3.10 -4.22
C ARG A 69 -12.38 2.03 -3.47
N THR A 70 -11.47 2.46 -2.60
CA THR A 70 -10.72 1.57 -1.70
C THR A 70 -11.38 1.58 -0.33
N PHE A 71 -11.69 0.39 0.20
CA PHE A 71 -12.17 0.20 1.56
C PHE A 71 -11.02 -0.21 2.49
N THR A 72 -11.02 0.29 3.72
CA THR A 72 -10.04 -0.10 4.75
C THR A 72 -10.21 -1.56 5.13
N SER A 73 -9.12 -2.31 5.14
CA SER A 73 -9.13 -3.73 5.50
C SER A 73 -9.52 -3.92 6.97
N ASN A 74 -10.36 -4.92 7.24
CA ASN A 74 -10.70 -5.30 8.62
C ASN A 74 -9.46 -5.69 9.44
N LYS A 75 -8.38 -6.17 8.78
CA LYS A 75 -7.09 -6.46 9.42
C LYS A 75 -6.48 -5.22 10.08
N LYS A 76 -6.68 -4.04 9.51
CA LYS A 76 -6.14 -2.77 10.02
C LYS A 76 -6.96 -2.21 11.19
N LYS A 77 -8.30 -2.35 11.15
CA LYS A 77 -9.22 -1.74 12.13
C LYS A 77 -9.03 -2.19 13.58
N GLY A 78 -8.40 -3.34 13.83
CA GLY A 78 -8.13 -3.83 15.19
C GLY A 78 -6.76 -3.48 15.75
N ARG A 79 -5.98 -2.60 15.10
CA ARG A 79 -4.54 -2.42 15.37
C ARG A 79 -4.07 -0.96 15.52
N ASP A 80 -4.99 -0.01 15.45
CA ASP A 80 -4.73 1.41 15.74
C ASP A 80 -4.90 1.70 17.25
#